data_AF-A0A562SKJ0-F1
#
_entry.id   AF-A0A562SKJ0-F1
#
_cell.length_a   1.000
_cell.length_b   1.000
_cell.length_c   1.000
_cell.angle_alpha   90.00
_cell.angle_beta   90.00
_cell.angle_gamma   90.00
#
_symmetry.space_group_name_H-M   'P 1'
#
loop_
_entity.id
_entity.type
_entity.pdbx_description
1 polymer ?
#
loop_
_entity_poly.entity_id
_entity_poly.type
_entity_poly.pdbx_seq_one_letter_code
_entity_poly.pdbx_strand_id
1 'polypeptide(L)'
;MRATKIHIYFTDLDSIMLKRLMSDAFHLVFWNLETVFKVTGAWFVIQFVLTLGIQVLAGQTEPGAAPSAATTLGAFLVMVVSLVASSSIAVAWHRFALLGDRPGMIHLHFGKTEGMFLLKSLMLGACAGLAFFLVFLVGGLTGGAVAAGVIGLIVAYFAIPTFIRFSLILPATAVERPIGLRQAYGISEGLGWRLFFASFALSLPFGVLMLLLQFLVQQLSSSLPVIFIQLKIVVLSVLVQILLTVLSISVLTAGYRIAMERQQPASG
;
A
#
# COMPACT_ATOMS: atom_id res chain seq x y z
N MET A 1 30.29 7.31 -31.46
CA MET A 1 29.38 8.43 -31.10
C MET A 1 27.87 8.14 -31.20
N ARG A 2 27.39 7.02 -31.78
CA ARG A 2 25.95 6.67 -31.78
C ARG A 2 25.43 6.05 -30.47
N ALA A 3 26.26 5.35 -29.70
CA ALA A 3 25.86 4.70 -28.44
C ALA A 3 25.51 5.70 -27.32
N THR A 4 26.23 6.82 -27.24
CA THR A 4 26.02 7.84 -26.19
C THR A 4 24.69 8.58 -26.36
N LYS A 5 24.25 8.84 -27.60
CA LYS A 5 22.94 9.49 -27.84
C LYS A 5 21.77 8.59 -27.44
N ILE A 6 21.82 7.30 -27.74
CA ILE A 6 20.74 6.34 -27.40
C ILE A 6 20.58 6.22 -25.88
N HIS A 7 21.69 6.23 -25.13
CA HIS A 7 21.64 6.13 -23.67
C HIS A 7 21.03 7.38 -23.00
N ILE A 8 21.29 8.57 -23.54
CA ILE A 8 20.72 9.83 -23.02
C ILE A 8 19.19 9.86 -23.25
N TYR A 9 18.71 9.50 -24.44
CA TYR A 9 17.28 9.47 -24.73
C TYR A 9 16.49 8.47 -23.87
N PHE A 10 17.07 7.30 -23.57
CA PHE A 10 16.41 6.28 -22.75
C PHE A 10 16.24 6.77 -21.29
N THR A 11 17.29 7.40 -20.74
CA THR A 11 17.29 7.92 -19.37
C THR A 11 16.33 9.11 -19.20
N ASP A 12 16.20 9.96 -20.21
CA ASP A 12 15.26 11.09 -20.20
C ASP A 12 13.80 10.61 -20.23
N LEU A 13 13.46 9.66 -21.09
CA LEU A 13 12.11 9.07 -21.18
C LEU A 13 11.72 8.35 -19.89
N ASP A 14 12.66 7.64 -19.26
CA ASP A 14 12.47 6.99 -17.98
C ASP A 14 12.15 8.01 -16.87
N SER A 15 12.92 9.10 -16.82
CA SER A 15 12.74 10.15 -15.81
C SER A 15 11.42 10.91 -15.98
N ILE A 16 11.01 11.19 -17.22
CA ILE A 16 9.75 11.90 -17.53
C ILE A 16 8.56 11.08 -17.05
N MET A 17 8.55 9.78 -17.33
CA MET A 17 7.41 8.95 -16.96
C MET A 17 7.33 8.70 -15.45
N LEU A 18 8.47 8.53 -14.78
CA LEU A 18 8.52 8.44 -13.33
C LEU A 18 7.95 9.72 -12.68
N LYS A 19 8.40 10.89 -13.14
CA LYS A 19 7.90 12.19 -12.69
C LYS A 19 6.40 12.33 -12.89
N ARG A 20 5.89 11.97 -14.07
CA ARG A 20 4.45 11.96 -14.36
C ARG A 20 3.70 11.09 -13.36
N LEU A 21 4.16 9.87 -13.13
CA LEU A 21 3.50 8.92 -12.25
C LEU A 21 3.48 9.39 -10.78
N MET A 22 4.58 9.99 -10.32
CA MET A 22 4.66 10.59 -8.99
C MET A 22 3.74 11.83 -8.87
N SER A 23 3.76 12.71 -9.88
CA SER A 23 2.95 13.91 -9.94
C SER A 23 1.46 13.58 -9.95
N ASP A 24 1.03 12.65 -10.81
CA ASP A 24 -0.37 12.23 -10.92
C ASP A 24 -0.85 11.61 -9.61
N ALA A 25 -0.06 10.73 -8.99
CA ALA A 25 -0.41 10.13 -7.72
C ALA A 25 -0.45 11.16 -6.57
N PHE A 26 0.49 12.10 -6.54
CA PHE A 26 0.54 13.16 -5.54
C PHE A 26 -0.66 14.10 -5.67
N HIS A 27 -0.91 14.64 -6.87
CA HIS A 27 -2.06 15.51 -7.11
C HIS A 27 -3.38 14.81 -6.83
N LEU A 28 -3.52 13.54 -7.20
CA LEU A 28 -4.74 12.78 -6.93
C LEU A 28 -5.08 12.73 -5.43
N VAL A 29 -4.08 12.62 -4.55
CA VAL A 29 -4.29 12.62 -3.09
C VAL A 29 -4.49 14.03 -2.56
N PHE A 30 -3.53 14.93 -2.81
CA PHE A 30 -3.49 16.24 -2.13
C PHE A 30 -4.51 17.24 -2.63
N TRP A 31 -5.02 17.10 -3.87
CA TRP A 31 -6.11 17.95 -4.36
C TRP A 31 -7.49 17.41 -3.98
N ASN A 32 -7.56 16.19 -3.44
CA ASN A 32 -8.82 15.52 -3.09
C ASN A 32 -8.85 15.04 -1.65
N LEU A 33 -8.23 15.79 -0.72
CA LEU A 33 -8.17 15.42 0.71
C LEU A 33 -9.56 15.23 1.32
N GLU A 34 -10.56 16.00 0.91
CA GLU A 34 -11.94 15.79 1.34
C GLU A 34 -12.44 14.38 1.00
N THR A 35 -12.20 13.92 -0.22
CA THR A 35 -12.52 12.56 -0.65
C THR A 35 -11.72 11.52 0.12
N VAL A 36 -10.43 11.78 0.40
CA VAL A 36 -9.59 10.90 1.23
C VAL A 36 -10.23 10.66 2.59
N PHE A 37 -10.68 11.71 3.27
CA PHE A 37 -11.32 11.60 4.58
C PHE A 37 -12.69 10.90 4.50
N LYS A 38 -13.48 11.16 3.46
CA LYS A 38 -14.77 10.47 3.25
C LYS A 38 -14.63 8.97 3.03
N VAL A 39 -13.59 8.56 2.31
CA VAL A 39 -13.31 7.14 2.00
C VAL A 39 -12.67 6.43 3.19
N THR A 40 -11.70 7.05 3.85
CA THR A 40 -10.89 6.38 4.88
C THR A 40 -11.36 6.62 6.30
N GLY A 41 -11.96 7.78 6.59
CA GLY A 41 -12.19 8.25 7.96
C GLY A 41 -13.00 7.28 8.82
N ALA A 42 -14.14 6.80 8.31
CA ALA A 42 -14.99 5.87 9.07
C ALA A 42 -14.29 4.55 9.39
N TRP A 43 -13.54 3.99 8.43
CA TRP A 43 -12.77 2.75 8.63
C TRP A 43 -11.66 2.91 9.66
N PHE A 44 -10.92 4.03 9.63
CA PHE A 44 -9.87 4.30 10.61
C PHE A 44 -10.44 4.54 12.01
N VAL A 45 -11.61 5.17 12.14
CA VAL A 45 -12.31 5.30 13.42
C VAL A 45 -12.70 3.93 13.96
N ILE A 46 -13.26 3.05 13.12
CA ILE A 46 -13.61 1.67 13.52
C ILE A 46 -12.35 0.92 14.00
N GLN A 47 -11.25 0.98 13.23
CA GLN A 47 -9.99 0.34 13.60
C GLN A 47 -9.42 0.88 14.91
N PHE A 48 -9.49 2.20 15.11
CA PHE A 48 -9.02 2.86 16.33
C PHE A 48 -9.82 2.40 17.55
N VAL A 49 -11.15 2.44 17.47
CA VAL A 49 -12.04 1.99 18.55
C VAL A 49 -11.84 0.51 18.85
N LEU A 50 -11.74 -0.33 17.81
CA LEU A 50 -11.52 -1.77 17.97
C LEU A 50 -10.19 -2.07 18.65
N THR A 51 -9.11 -1.42 18.21
CA THR A 51 -7.77 -1.60 18.78
C THR A 51 -7.74 -1.13 20.23
N LEU A 52 -8.31 0.04 20.55
CA LEU A 52 -8.41 0.52 21.92
C LEU A 52 -9.25 -0.42 22.81
N GLY A 53 -10.39 -0.90 22.31
CA GLY A 53 -11.24 -1.84 23.04
C GLY A 53 -10.51 -3.13 23.40
N ILE A 54 -9.73 -3.69 22.47
CA ILE A 54 -8.90 -4.87 22.72
C ILE A 54 -7.84 -4.57 23.77
N GLN A 55 -7.15 -3.43 23.70
CA GLN A 55 -6.12 -3.06 24.69
C GLN A 55 -6.71 -2.88 26.10
N VAL A 56 -7.91 -2.30 26.21
CA VAL A 56 -8.61 -2.16 27.49
C VAL A 56 -9.02 -3.52 28.06
N LEU A 57 -9.56 -4.41 27.22
CA LEU A 57 -9.98 -5.76 27.61
C LEU A 57 -8.80 -6.69 27.94
N ALA A 58 -7.67 -6.51 27.26
CA ALA A 58 -6.46 -7.28 27.46
C ALA A 58 -5.77 -6.97 28.79
N GLY A 59 -5.98 -5.77 29.34
CA GLY A 59 -5.25 -5.27 30.50
C GLY A 59 -3.76 -5.07 30.21
N GLN A 60 -2.97 -4.83 31.26
CA GLN A 60 -1.51 -4.81 31.13
C GLN A 60 -1.00 -6.25 31.14
N THR A 61 -0.57 -6.73 29.98
CA THR A 61 0.16 -8.00 29.88
C THR A 61 1.62 -7.78 30.24
N GLU A 62 2.13 -8.54 31.21
CA GLU A 62 3.55 -8.57 31.54
C GLU A 62 4.40 -8.86 30.28
N PRO A 63 5.55 -8.19 30.11
CA PRO A 63 6.46 -8.48 28.99
C PRO A 63 6.85 -9.96 28.97
N GLY A 64 6.56 -10.64 27.87
CA GLY A 64 6.87 -12.07 27.69
C GLY A 64 5.75 -13.04 28.11
N ALA A 65 4.62 -12.54 28.62
CA ALA A 65 3.44 -13.38 28.83
C ALA A 65 2.89 -13.90 27.48
N ALA A 66 2.43 -15.15 27.48
CA ALA A 66 1.74 -15.71 26.32
C ALA A 66 0.46 -14.91 26.04
N PRO A 67 0.12 -14.63 24.77
CA PRO A 67 -1.11 -13.94 24.44
C PRO A 67 -2.31 -14.76 24.93
N SER A 68 -3.24 -14.10 25.60
CA SER A 68 -4.50 -14.72 26.02
C SER A 68 -5.39 -15.01 24.81
N ALA A 69 -6.33 -15.95 24.96
CA ALA A 69 -7.30 -16.23 23.89
C ALA A 69 -8.08 -14.96 23.47
N ALA A 70 -8.35 -14.05 24.41
CA ALA A 70 -9.01 -12.78 24.14
C ALA A 70 -8.16 -11.85 23.28
N THR A 71 -6.85 -11.72 23.54
CA THR A 71 -5.96 -10.89 22.71
C THR A 71 -5.75 -11.51 21.34
N THR A 72 -5.65 -12.83 21.24
CA THR A 72 -5.54 -13.53 19.95
C THR A 72 -6.79 -13.35 19.09
N LEU A 73 -7.98 -13.58 19.67
CA LEU A 73 -9.25 -13.35 18.96
C LEU A 73 -9.43 -11.87 18.58
N GLY A 74 -9.06 -10.95 19.47
CA GLY A 74 -9.06 -9.52 19.19
C GLY A 74 -8.16 -9.15 18.01
N ALA A 75 -6.92 -9.64 18.00
CA ALA A 75 -5.99 -9.41 16.91
C ALA A 75 -6.51 -9.99 15.58
N PHE A 76 -7.12 -11.17 15.61
CA PHE A 76 -7.77 -11.76 14.42
C PHE A 76 -8.93 -10.89 13.92
N LEU A 77 -9.78 -10.36 14.80
CA LEU A 77 -10.85 -9.45 14.42
C LEU A 77 -10.31 -8.15 13.81
N VAL A 78 -9.26 -7.56 14.39
CA VAL A 78 -8.59 -6.38 13.82
C VAL A 78 -8.05 -6.68 12.43
N MET A 79 -7.43 -7.83 12.23
CA MET A 79 -6.93 -8.25 10.92
C MET A 79 -8.06 -8.35 9.89
N VAL A 80 -9.17 -9.03 10.22
CA VAL A 80 -10.33 -9.16 9.33
C VAL A 80 -10.92 -7.80 8.98
N VAL A 81 -11.16 -6.94 9.98
CA VAL A 81 -11.68 -5.59 9.75
C VAL A 81 -10.72 -4.77 8.89
N SER A 82 -9.42 -4.93 9.07
CA SER A 82 -8.41 -4.23 8.26
C SER A 82 -8.39 -4.69 6.80
N LEU A 83 -8.62 -5.98 6.56
CA LEU A 83 -8.74 -6.52 5.19
C LEU A 83 -10.00 -5.98 4.49
N VAL A 84 -11.13 -5.98 5.18
CA VAL A 84 -12.38 -5.40 4.68
C VAL A 84 -12.23 -3.90 4.40
N ALA A 85 -11.68 -3.15 5.36
CA ALA A 85 -11.42 -1.72 5.25
C ALA A 85 -10.50 -1.39 4.08
N SER A 86 -9.36 -2.07 3.98
CA SER A 86 -8.39 -1.83 2.90
C SER A 86 -8.99 -2.08 1.52
N SER A 87 -9.81 -3.13 1.36
CA SER A 87 -10.51 -3.40 0.12
C SER A 87 -11.57 -2.35 -0.21
N SER A 88 -12.38 -1.96 0.78
CA SER A 88 -13.40 -0.91 0.63
C SER A 88 -12.78 0.41 0.19
N ILE A 89 -11.74 0.85 0.91
CA ILE A 89 -10.99 2.07 0.63
C ILE A 89 -10.38 2.03 -0.77
N ALA A 90 -9.70 0.93 -1.12
CA ALA A 90 -9.01 0.83 -2.40
C ALA A 90 -9.98 0.84 -3.58
N VAL A 91 -11.09 0.10 -3.51
CA VAL A 91 -12.09 0.10 -4.58
C VAL A 91 -12.71 1.49 -4.76
N ALA A 92 -13.15 2.12 -3.67
CA ALA A 92 -13.72 3.47 -3.71
C ALA A 92 -12.73 4.49 -4.30
N TRP A 93 -11.46 4.42 -3.89
CA TRP A 93 -10.42 5.31 -4.38
C TRP A 93 -10.11 5.09 -5.88
N HIS A 94 -10.01 3.83 -6.32
CA HIS A 94 -9.80 3.50 -7.73
C HIS A 94 -10.96 3.99 -8.60
N ARG A 95 -12.21 3.81 -8.16
CA ARG A 95 -13.41 4.30 -8.88
C ARG A 95 -13.47 5.81 -8.92
N PHE A 96 -13.19 6.48 -7.81
CA PHE A 96 -13.09 7.94 -7.78
C PHE A 96 -12.06 8.46 -8.79
N ALA A 97 -10.87 7.87 -8.78
CA ALA A 97 -9.78 8.31 -9.63
C ALA A 97 -9.98 7.97 -11.11
N LEU A 98 -10.58 6.82 -11.45
CA LEU A 98 -10.68 6.36 -12.85
C LEU A 98 -12.03 6.65 -13.49
N LEU A 99 -13.11 6.65 -12.71
CA LEU A 99 -14.49 6.85 -13.18
C LEU A 99 -15.07 8.19 -12.74
N GLY A 100 -14.45 8.88 -11.79
CA GLY A 100 -14.98 10.13 -11.22
C GLY A 100 -16.08 9.90 -10.18
N ASP A 101 -16.32 8.65 -9.75
CA ASP A 101 -17.33 8.30 -8.76
C ASP A 101 -17.05 8.98 -7.42
N ARG A 102 -17.95 9.84 -6.95
CA ARG A 102 -17.78 10.55 -5.68
C ARG A 102 -18.43 9.77 -4.54
N PRO A 103 -17.67 9.35 -3.51
CA PRO A 103 -18.23 8.69 -2.34
C PRO A 103 -19.08 9.66 -1.53
N GLY A 104 -20.12 9.13 -0.87
CA GLY A 104 -20.94 9.88 0.08
C GLY A 104 -20.13 10.37 1.30
N MET A 105 -20.80 11.04 2.24
CA MET A 105 -20.14 11.62 3.42
C MET A 105 -19.45 10.58 4.32
N ILE A 106 -20.00 9.36 4.37
CA ILE A 106 -19.44 8.22 5.08
C ILE A 106 -19.41 7.05 4.10
N HIS A 107 -18.23 6.50 3.81
CA HIS A 107 -18.09 5.34 2.95
C HIS A 107 -17.77 4.08 3.77
N LEU A 108 -18.80 3.31 4.07
CA LEU A 108 -18.71 1.96 4.65
C LEU A 108 -19.44 1.00 3.72
N HIS A 109 -18.74 0.52 2.69
CA HIS A 109 -19.32 -0.38 1.70
C HIS A 109 -18.43 -1.60 1.50
N PHE A 110 -19.05 -2.77 1.45
CA PHE A 110 -18.39 -4.02 1.10
C PHE A 110 -19.37 -4.90 0.34
N GLY A 111 -19.20 -4.97 -0.98
CA GLY A 111 -20.02 -5.77 -1.88
C GLY A 111 -19.20 -6.79 -2.67
N LYS A 112 -19.75 -7.22 -3.80
CA LYS A 112 -19.12 -8.23 -4.67
C LYS A 112 -17.79 -7.73 -5.24
N THR A 113 -17.72 -6.46 -5.64
CA THR A 113 -16.52 -5.86 -6.25
C THR A 113 -15.37 -5.79 -5.23
N GLU A 114 -15.66 -5.38 -3.99
CA GLU A 114 -14.72 -5.36 -2.88
C GLU A 114 -14.29 -6.78 -2.51
N GLY A 115 -15.23 -7.74 -2.41
CA GLY A 115 -14.88 -9.14 -2.15
C GLY A 115 -13.92 -9.73 -3.21
N MET A 116 -14.16 -9.43 -4.50
CA MET A 116 -13.27 -9.84 -5.58
C MET A 116 -11.92 -9.12 -5.53
N PHE A 117 -11.91 -7.84 -5.19
CA PHE A 117 -10.68 -7.07 -4.99
C PHE A 117 -9.84 -7.65 -3.86
N LEU A 118 -10.47 -7.93 -2.71
CA LEU A 118 -9.84 -8.52 -1.54
C LEU A 118 -9.25 -9.89 -1.88
N LEU A 119 -10.02 -10.76 -2.54
CA LEU A 119 -9.54 -12.09 -2.92
C LEU A 119 -8.30 -12.00 -3.82
N LYS A 120 -8.32 -11.13 -4.84
CA LYS A 120 -7.16 -10.94 -5.72
C LYS A 120 -5.97 -10.33 -4.98
N SER A 121 -6.21 -9.39 -4.07
CA SER A 121 -5.16 -8.81 -3.20
C SER A 121 -4.53 -9.88 -2.31
N LEU A 122 -5.33 -10.76 -1.72
CA LEU A 122 -4.86 -11.88 -0.92
C LEU A 122 -4.09 -12.91 -1.75
N MET A 123 -4.57 -13.25 -2.95
CA MET A 123 -3.85 -14.16 -3.85
C MET A 123 -2.48 -13.58 -4.25
N LEU A 124 -2.42 -12.30 -4.64
CA LEU A 124 -1.17 -11.62 -4.94
C LEU A 124 -0.26 -11.58 -3.70
N GLY A 125 -0.80 -11.16 -2.56
CA GLY A 125 -0.07 -11.12 -1.29
C GLY A 125 0.49 -12.49 -0.88
N ALA A 126 -0.27 -13.56 -1.06
CA ALA A 126 0.17 -14.93 -0.79
C ALA A 126 1.27 -15.38 -1.75
N CYS A 127 1.18 -15.05 -3.04
CA CYS A 127 2.24 -15.33 -4.01
C CYS A 127 3.55 -14.59 -3.66
N ALA A 128 3.46 -13.30 -3.30
CA ALA A 128 4.62 -12.54 -2.84
C ALA A 128 5.18 -13.10 -1.53
N GLY A 129 4.32 -13.38 -0.55
CA GLY A 129 4.68 -13.96 0.73
C GLY A 129 5.39 -15.31 0.58
N LEU A 130 4.91 -16.17 -0.31
CA LEU A 130 5.55 -17.45 -0.63
C LEU A 130 6.94 -17.24 -1.25
N ALA A 131 7.08 -16.30 -2.19
CA ALA A 131 8.38 -16.00 -2.79
C ALA A 131 9.40 -15.52 -1.73
N PHE A 132 9.01 -14.61 -0.84
CA PHE A 132 9.86 -14.18 0.27
C PHE A 132 10.12 -15.31 1.27
N PHE A 133 9.13 -16.12 1.61
CA PHE A 133 9.29 -17.27 2.50
C PHE A 133 10.34 -18.25 1.96
N LEU A 134 10.33 -18.55 0.66
CA LEU A 134 11.33 -19.43 0.04
C LEU A 134 12.74 -18.83 0.12
N VAL A 135 12.90 -17.52 -0.07
CA VAL A 135 14.18 -16.83 0.13
C VAL A 135 14.66 -16.99 1.57
N PHE A 136 13.80 -16.72 2.56
CA PHE A 136 14.13 -16.86 3.97
C PHE A 136 14.47 -18.31 4.34
N LEU A 137 13.74 -19.28 3.79
CA LEU A 137 13.99 -20.71 4.00
C LEU A 137 15.37 -21.10 3.47
N VAL A 138 15.71 -20.73 2.24
CA VAL A 138 17.03 -20.99 1.66
C VAL A 138 18.12 -20.30 2.48
N GLY A 139 17.87 -19.06 2.93
CA GLY A 139 18.77 -18.34 3.81
C GLY A 139 19.02 -19.04 5.14
N GLY A 140 17.97 -19.56 5.77
CA GLY A 140 18.05 -20.33 7.02
C GLY A 140 18.78 -21.67 6.83
N LEU A 141 18.54 -22.36 5.72
CA LEU A 141 19.16 -23.66 5.42
C LEU A 141 20.65 -23.57 5.07
N THR A 142 21.07 -22.46 4.46
CA THR A 142 22.47 -22.25 4.06
C THR A 142 23.36 -21.77 5.21
N GLY A 143 22.79 -21.36 6.34
CA GLY A 143 23.52 -20.90 7.54
C GLY A 143 24.34 -19.62 7.36
N GLY A 144 24.41 -19.07 6.15
CA GLY A 144 25.19 -17.89 5.81
C GLY A 144 24.30 -16.68 5.56
N ALA A 145 24.24 -15.76 6.52
CA ALA A 145 23.47 -14.51 6.40
C ALA A 145 23.81 -13.70 5.14
N VAL A 146 25.07 -13.76 4.69
CA VAL A 146 25.53 -13.09 3.47
C VAL A 146 24.95 -13.75 2.22
N ALA A 147 25.00 -15.09 2.12
CA ALA A 147 24.44 -15.82 0.98
C ALA A 147 22.92 -15.64 0.90
N ALA A 148 22.23 -15.71 2.04
CA ALA A 148 20.81 -15.39 2.18
C ALA A 148 20.48 -13.97 1.66
N GLY A 149 21.29 -12.98 2.07
CA GLY A 149 21.12 -11.59 1.64
C GLY A 149 21.29 -11.42 0.14
N VAL A 150 22.32 -12.03 -0.45
CA VAL A 150 22.55 -11.96 -1.91
C VAL A 150 21.42 -12.64 -2.68
N ILE A 151 21.01 -13.84 -2.29
CA ILE A 151 19.87 -14.54 -2.91
C ILE A 151 18.60 -13.71 -2.77
N GLY A 152 18.37 -13.11 -1.60
CA GLY A 152 17.22 -12.24 -1.36
C GLY A 152 17.22 -11.00 -2.25
N LEU A 153 18.37 -10.37 -2.48
CA LEU A 153 18.48 -9.24 -3.40
C LEU A 153 18.21 -9.65 -4.85
N ILE A 154 18.71 -10.80 -5.28
CA ILE A 154 18.46 -11.35 -6.62
C ILE A 154 16.96 -11.61 -6.79
N VAL A 155 16.33 -12.30 -5.84
CA VAL A 155 14.89 -12.58 -5.90
C VAL A 155 14.10 -11.29 -5.85
N ALA A 156 14.43 -10.34 -4.98
CA ALA A 156 13.77 -9.04 -4.91
C ALA A 156 13.87 -8.28 -6.24
N TYR A 157 15.03 -8.30 -6.89
CA TYR A 157 15.25 -7.63 -8.18
C TYR A 157 14.30 -8.15 -9.27
N PHE A 158 14.02 -9.45 -9.34
CA PHE A 158 13.10 -10.01 -10.32
C PHE A 158 11.64 -10.01 -9.86
N ALA A 159 11.38 -10.27 -8.57
CA ALA A 159 10.05 -10.44 -8.01
C ALA A 159 9.32 -9.10 -7.86
N ILE A 160 9.98 -8.05 -7.36
CA ILE A 160 9.35 -6.74 -7.11
C ILE A 160 8.71 -6.14 -8.37
N PRO A 161 9.45 -5.95 -9.50
CA PRO A 161 8.85 -5.35 -10.69
C PRO A 161 7.76 -6.24 -11.29
N THR A 162 7.90 -7.56 -11.18
CA THR A 162 6.89 -8.53 -11.65
C THR A 162 5.63 -8.47 -10.81
N PHE A 163 5.77 -8.41 -9.50
CA PHE A 163 4.67 -8.33 -8.54
C PHE A 163 3.85 -7.06 -8.72
N ILE A 164 4.53 -5.90 -8.77
CA ILE A 164 3.87 -4.60 -8.93
C ILE A 164 3.13 -4.50 -10.26
N ARG A 165 3.61 -5.15 -11.32
CA ARG A 165 2.90 -5.26 -12.60
C ARG A 165 1.59 -6.04 -12.47
N PHE A 166 1.60 -7.16 -11.74
CA PHE A 166 0.37 -7.91 -11.47
C PHE A 166 -0.61 -7.15 -10.57
N SER A 167 -0.12 -6.26 -9.71
CA SER A 167 -0.99 -5.39 -8.91
C SER A 167 -1.87 -4.46 -9.74
N LEU A 168 -1.61 -4.25 -11.04
CA LEU A 168 -2.53 -3.52 -11.94
C LEU A 168 -3.87 -4.25 -12.19
N ILE A 169 -3.97 -5.53 -11.83
CA ILE A 169 -5.25 -6.25 -11.83
C ILE A 169 -6.22 -5.66 -10.79
N LEU A 170 -5.69 -5.10 -9.71
CA LEU A 170 -6.47 -4.53 -8.62
C LEU A 170 -7.31 -3.32 -9.08
N PRO A 171 -6.74 -2.24 -9.66
CA PRO A 171 -7.53 -1.13 -10.19
C PRO A 171 -8.49 -1.59 -11.29
N ALA A 172 -8.08 -2.51 -12.16
CA ALA A 172 -8.93 -3.07 -13.21
C ALA A 172 -10.18 -3.78 -12.63
N THR A 173 -10.01 -4.48 -11.50
CA THR A 173 -11.12 -5.14 -10.79
C THR A 173 -12.04 -4.12 -10.12
N ALA A 174 -11.48 -3.05 -9.54
CA ALA A 174 -12.25 -2.01 -8.88
C ALA A 174 -13.18 -1.23 -9.84
N VAL A 175 -12.77 -1.07 -11.10
CA VAL A 175 -13.59 -0.45 -12.16
C VAL A 175 -14.44 -1.45 -12.95
N GLU A 176 -14.58 -2.68 -12.46
CA GLU A 176 -15.39 -3.74 -13.07
C GLU A 176 -14.98 -4.10 -14.52
N ARG A 177 -13.70 -3.90 -14.84
CA ARG A 177 -13.08 -4.33 -16.11
C ARG A 177 -11.96 -5.32 -15.83
N PRO A 178 -12.25 -6.51 -15.28
CA PRO A 178 -11.24 -7.43 -14.81
C PRO A 178 -10.38 -7.92 -15.99
N ILE A 179 -9.08 -7.65 -15.90
CA ILE A 179 -8.08 -8.17 -16.84
C ILE A 179 -7.43 -9.44 -16.27
N GLY A 180 -7.02 -10.36 -17.16
CA GLY A 180 -6.28 -11.56 -16.78
C GLY A 180 -4.80 -11.29 -16.48
N LEU A 181 -4.09 -12.24 -15.85
CA LEU A 181 -2.66 -12.12 -15.51
C LEU A 181 -1.77 -11.82 -16.72
N ARG A 182 -1.98 -12.53 -17.83
CA ARG A 182 -1.23 -12.32 -19.08
C ARG A 182 -1.44 -10.93 -19.65
N GLN A 183 -2.67 -10.44 -19.61
CA GLN A 183 -3.02 -9.11 -20.08
C GLN A 183 -2.41 -8.05 -19.17
N ALA A 184 -2.53 -8.20 -17.84
CA ALA A 184 -1.91 -7.30 -16.86
C ALA A 184 -0.39 -7.21 -17.04
N TYR A 185 0.27 -8.33 -17.29
CA TYR A 185 1.70 -8.32 -17.61
C TYR A 185 1.97 -7.59 -18.92
N GLY A 186 1.24 -7.87 -20.00
CA GLY A 186 1.42 -7.19 -21.28
C GLY A 186 1.20 -5.67 -21.21
N ILE A 187 0.12 -5.20 -20.58
CA ILE A 187 -0.22 -3.76 -20.52
C ILE A 187 0.78 -2.96 -19.68
N SER A 188 1.46 -3.62 -18.74
CA SER A 188 2.37 -3.01 -17.77
C SER A 188 3.84 -3.06 -18.20
N GLU A 189 4.12 -3.35 -19.46
CA GLU A 189 5.48 -3.46 -19.97
C GLU A 189 6.25 -2.14 -19.81
N GLY A 190 7.44 -2.24 -19.20
CA GLY A 190 8.27 -1.10 -18.84
C GLY A 190 7.78 -0.27 -17.64
N LEU A 191 6.67 -0.63 -16.96
CA LEU A 191 6.19 0.08 -15.78
C LEU A 191 6.73 -0.46 -14.45
N GLY A 192 7.18 -1.71 -14.37
CA GLY A 192 7.49 -2.38 -13.09
C GLY A 192 8.41 -1.59 -12.15
N TRP A 193 9.62 -1.27 -12.61
CA TRP A 193 10.58 -0.47 -11.83
C TRP A 193 10.11 0.96 -11.59
N ARG A 194 9.41 1.56 -12.54
CA ARG A 194 8.91 2.93 -12.44
C ARG A 194 7.84 3.05 -11.35
N LEU A 195 6.93 2.07 -11.27
CA LEU A 195 5.94 1.97 -10.20
C LEU A 195 6.59 1.72 -8.84
N PHE A 196 7.62 0.87 -8.78
CA PHE A 196 8.39 0.64 -7.56
C PHE A 196 9.03 1.94 -7.06
N PHE A 197 9.83 2.61 -7.90
CA PHE A 197 10.52 3.82 -7.50
C PHE A 197 9.57 4.96 -7.16
N ALA A 198 8.44 5.09 -7.86
CA ALA A 198 7.43 6.07 -7.47
C ALA A 198 6.79 5.75 -6.11
N SER A 199 6.43 4.48 -5.87
CA SER A 199 5.89 4.03 -4.59
C SER A 199 6.89 4.29 -3.46
N PHE A 200 8.15 3.93 -3.69
CA PHE A 200 9.24 4.10 -2.73
C PHE A 200 9.53 5.58 -2.47
N ALA A 201 9.72 6.40 -3.50
CA ALA A 201 10.04 7.81 -3.37
C ALA A 201 8.90 8.61 -2.69
N LEU A 202 7.64 8.32 -3.01
CA LEU A 202 6.50 8.99 -2.39
C LEU A 202 6.27 8.54 -0.94
N SER A 203 6.54 7.27 -0.61
CA SER A 203 6.35 6.75 0.75
C SER A 203 7.48 7.10 1.70
N LEU A 204 8.71 7.29 1.22
CA LEU A 204 9.90 7.57 2.02
C LEU A 204 9.70 8.72 3.04
N PRO A 205 9.28 9.95 2.67
CA PRO A 205 9.16 11.04 3.64
C PRO A 205 8.13 10.74 4.74
N PHE A 206 7.01 10.10 4.40
CA PHE A 206 5.99 9.73 5.37
C PHE A 206 6.42 8.54 6.23
N GLY A 207 7.18 7.59 5.68
CA GLY A 207 7.76 6.47 6.43
C GLY A 207 8.77 6.95 7.47
N VAL A 208 9.65 7.88 7.09
CA VAL A 208 10.59 8.53 8.02
C VAL A 208 9.84 9.30 9.11
N LEU A 209 8.81 10.07 8.73
CA LEU A 209 7.97 10.77 9.70
C LEU A 209 7.28 9.79 10.66
N MET A 210 6.76 8.67 10.15
CA MET A 210 6.10 7.66 10.98
C MET A 210 7.08 7.01 11.98
N LEU A 211 8.30 6.69 11.56
CA LEU A 211 9.35 6.19 12.45
C LEU A 211 9.71 7.22 13.53
N LEU A 212 9.82 8.50 13.16
CA LEU A 212 10.07 9.59 14.11
C LEU A 212 8.95 9.71 15.13
N LEU A 213 7.68 9.67 14.70
CA LEU A 213 6.53 9.74 15.61
C LEU A 213 6.52 8.55 16.58
N GLN A 214 6.79 7.34 16.10
CA GLN A 214 6.87 6.15 16.95
C GLN A 214 8.00 6.25 17.97
N PHE A 215 9.17 6.71 17.54
CA PHE A 215 10.29 6.97 18.44
C PHE A 215 9.90 7.98 19.54
N LEU A 216 9.26 9.08 19.17
CA LEU A 216 8.79 10.09 20.13
C LEU A 216 7.80 9.53 21.14
N VAL A 217 6.86 8.65 20.73
CA VAL A 217 5.94 8.00 21.67
C VAL A 217 6.69 7.14 22.69
N GLN A 218 7.73 6.41 22.26
CA GLN A 218 8.50 5.54 23.15
C GLN A 218 9.35 6.30 24.17
N GLN A 219 9.82 7.51 23.84
CA GLN A 219 10.61 8.34 24.76
C GLN A 219 9.75 9.06 25.82
N LEU A 220 8.44 9.10 25.65
CA LEU A 220 7.52 9.85 26.51
C LEU A 220 7.03 8.98 27.68
N SER A 221 7.46 9.31 28.89
CA SER A 221 7.03 8.64 30.13
C SER A 221 5.58 8.98 30.51
N SER A 222 4.89 8.03 31.16
CA SER A 222 3.45 8.07 31.46
C SER A 222 3.09 9.05 32.59
N SER A 223 3.21 10.36 32.37
CA SER A 223 2.67 11.39 33.27
C SER A 223 1.40 12.05 32.70
N LEU A 224 0.54 12.61 33.56
CA LEU A 224 -0.74 13.23 33.15
C LEU A 224 -0.59 14.29 32.03
N PRO A 225 0.40 15.20 32.04
CA PRO A 225 0.63 16.12 30.92
C PRO A 225 1.03 15.41 29.61
N VAL A 226 1.68 14.26 29.72
CA VAL A 226 2.21 13.50 28.59
C VAL A 226 1.13 12.73 27.85
N ILE A 227 0.02 12.36 28.49
CA ILE A 227 -1.12 11.69 27.82
C ILE A 227 -1.69 12.55 26.68
N PHE A 228 -1.82 13.87 26.89
CA PHE A 228 -2.29 14.78 25.84
C PHE A 228 -1.31 14.88 24.67
N ILE A 229 0.00 14.80 24.94
CA ILE A 229 1.03 14.79 23.91
C ILE A 229 0.97 13.47 23.12
N GLN A 230 0.86 12.34 23.82
CA GLN A 230 0.72 11.02 23.21
C GLN A 230 -0.52 10.96 22.31
N LEU A 231 -1.67 11.46 22.76
CA LEU A 231 -2.89 11.49 21.95
C LEU A 231 -2.69 12.27 20.65
N LYS A 232 -2.04 13.45 20.71
CA LYS A 232 -1.71 14.23 19.50
C LYS A 232 -0.80 13.46 18.54
N ILE A 233 0.21 12.76 19.06
CA ILE A 233 1.14 11.97 18.23
C ILE A 233 0.41 10.77 17.61
N VAL A 234 -0.48 10.11 18.34
CA VAL A 234 -1.29 9.00 17.82
C VAL A 234 -2.20 9.49 16.69
N VAL A 235 -2.89 10.61 16.87
CA VAL A 235 -3.73 11.21 15.83
C VAL A 235 -2.88 11.55 14.59
N LEU A 236 -1.72 12.17 14.78
CA LEU A 236 -0.83 12.49 13.67
C LEU A 236 -0.31 11.22 12.96
N SER A 237 -0.02 10.16 13.71
CA SER A 237 0.41 8.86 13.16
C SER A 237 -0.68 8.24 12.30
N VAL A 238 -1.95 8.32 12.73
CA VAL A 238 -3.10 7.87 11.95
C VAL A 238 -3.24 8.67 10.65
N LEU A 239 -3.08 9.99 10.70
CA LEU A 239 -3.13 10.84 9.49
C LEU A 239 -2.01 10.48 8.50
N VAL A 240 -0.79 10.27 8.99
CA VAL A 240 0.34 9.84 8.15
C VAL A 240 0.06 8.45 7.54
N GLN A 241 -0.50 7.52 8.32
CA GLN A 241 -0.88 6.19 7.83
C GLN A 241 -1.97 6.25 6.75
N ILE A 242 -2.97 7.13 6.91
CA ILE A 242 -4.00 7.38 5.89
C ILE A 242 -3.34 7.85 4.59
N LEU A 243 -2.49 8.87 4.66
CA LEU A 243 -1.80 9.42 3.49
C LEU A 243 -0.92 8.37 2.80
N LEU A 244 -0.16 7.58 3.56
CA LEU A 244 0.63 6.47 3.04
C LEU A 244 -0.23 5.46 2.28
N THR A 245 -1.33 5.03 2.91
CA THR A 245 -2.24 4.03 2.33
C THR A 245 -2.80 4.52 1.00
N VAL A 246 -3.32 5.74 0.97
CA VAL A 246 -3.93 6.30 -0.24
C VAL A 246 -2.89 6.63 -1.30
N LEU A 247 -1.70 7.13 -0.94
CA LEU A 247 -0.61 7.35 -1.89
C LEU A 247 -0.17 6.05 -2.58
N SER A 248 -0.04 4.95 -1.82
CA SER A 248 0.28 3.64 -2.41
C SER A 248 -0.78 3.17 -3.42
N ILE A 249 -2.06 3.36 -3.11
CA ILE A 249 -3.17 3.03 -4.03
C ILE A 249 -3.16 3.97 -5.25
N SER A 250 -2.89 5.25 -5.05
CA SER A 250 -2.79 6.27 -6.12
C SER A 250 -1.69 5.94 -7.12
N VAL A 251 -0.54 5.44 -6.67
CA VAL A 251 0.56 5.03 -7.55
C VAL A 251 0.13 3.90 -8.48
N LEU A 252 -0.54 2.88 -7.96
CA LEU A 252 -1.11 1.79 -8.77
C LEU A 252 -2.18 2.30 -9.76
N THR A 253 -3.00 3.25 -9.31
CA THR A 253 -4.05 3.85 -10.14
C THR A 253 -3.50 4.68 -11.29
N ALA A 254 -2.50 5.53 -11.03
CA ALA A 254 -1.80 6.31 -12.04
C ALA A 254 -1.07 5.39 -13.04
N GLY A 255 -0.45 4.32 -12.53
CA GLY A 255 0.13 3.25 -13.34
C GLY A 255 -0.86 2.61 -14.30
N TYR A 256 -2.03 2.25 -13.80
CA TYR A 256 -3.10 1.66 -14.61
C TYR A 256 -3.61 2.64 -15.67
N ARG A 257 -3.78 3.91 -15.33
CA ARG A 257 -4.18 4.96 -16.29
C ARG A 257 -3.17 5.08 -17.44
N ILE A 258 -1.88 5.21 -17.12
CA ILE A 258 -0.81 5.31 -18.12
C ILE A 258 -0.74 4.03 -18.97
N ALA A 259 -0.89 2.86 -18.36
CA ALA A 259 -0.93 1.59 -19.08
C ALA A 259 -2.09 1.56 -20.09
N MET A 260 -3.24 2.12 -19.73
CA MET A 260 -4.42 2.15 -20.60
C MET A 260 -4.32 3.18 -21.73
N GLU A 261 -3.76 4.37 -21.46
CA GLU A 261 -3.48 5.38 -22.48
C GLU A 261 -2.59 4.84 -23.61
N ARG A 262 -1.60 4.00 -23.28
CA ARG A 262 -0.72 3.37 -24.28
C ARG A 262 -1.44 2.37 -25.19
N GLN A 263 -2.56 1.81 -24.74
CA GLN A 263 -3.33 0.83 -25.51
C GLN A 263 -4.40 1.46 -26.39
N GLN A 264 -4.77 2.70 -26.11
CA GLN A 264 -5.63 3.47 -26.99
C GLN A 264 -4.72 4.13 -28.04
N PRO A 265 -4.61 3.59 -29.27
CA PRO A 265 -3.99 4.36 -30.34
C PRO A 265 -4.75 5.68 -30.44
N ALA A 266 -4.04 6.80 -30.55
CA ALA A 266 -4.64 8.10 -30.82
C ALA A 266 -5.68 7.90 -31.93
N SER A 267 -6.97 7.97 -31.57
CA SER A 267 -8.03 8.13 -32.55
C SER A 267 -7.68 9.40 -33.30
N GLY A 268 -7.30 9.25 -34.57
CA GLY A 268 -6.69 10.28 -35.41
C GLY A 268 -7.51 11.54 -35.56
#